data_AF-A0A4R4ABD7-F1
#
_entry.id   AF-A0A4R4ABD7-F1
#
_cell.length_a   1.000
_cell.length_b   1.000
_cell.length_c   1.000
_cell.angle_alpha   90.00
_cell.angle_beta   90.00
_cell.angle_gamma   90.00
#
_symmetry.space_group_name_H-M   'P 1'
#
loop_
_entity.id
_entity.type
_entity.pdbx_description
1 polymer ?
#
loop_
_entity_poly.entity_id
_entity_poly.type
_entity_poly.pdbx_seq_one_letter_code
_entity_poly.pdbx_strand_id
1 'polypeptide(L)'
;MALLMLWVLFPVFSGVIASARGRDVLGWGLVGLLFGPFGLVVGLLPSLAPRPGRGALAPRSIACSQCREPIAFDARRCKHCGTRYPYLQEPARSQVALIADRYAASRAPAAIAEEMNRKGMHPADRRARWAPADIEAIIEHHVR
;
A
#
# COMPACT_ATOMS: atom_id res chain seq x y z
N MET A 1 -5.00 22.66 -44.33
CA MET A 1 -6.06 22.79 -43.29
C MET A 1 -6.24 21.52 -42.47
N ALA A 2 -6.54 20.36 -43.07
CA ALA A 2 -6.78 19.11 -42.33
C ALA A 2 -5.58 18.64 -41.47
N LEU A 3 -4.35 18.76 -41.97
CA LEU A 3 -3.15 18.38 -41.21
C LEU A 3 -2.94 19.24 -39.95
N LEU A 4 -3.22 20.55 -40.04
CA LEU A 4 -3.09 21.49 -38.92
C LEU A 4 -4.16 21.23 -37.86
N MET A 5 -5.39 20.93 -38.26
CA MET A 5 -6.46 20.53 -37.34
C MET A 5 -6.10 19.27 -36.58
N LEU A 6 -5.56 18.26 -37.26
CA LEU A 6 -5.16 17.00 -36.66
C LEU A 6 -4.02 17.19 -35.65
N TRP A 7 -3.05 18.07 -35.97
CA TRP A 7 -1.90 18.38 -35.12
C TRP A 7 -2.29 19.06 -33.79
N VAL A 8 -3.36 19.86 -33.78
CA VAL A 8 -3.88 20.53 -32.58
C VAL A 8 -4.84 19.63 -31.79
N LEU A 9 -5.54 18.70 -32.45
CA LEU A 9 -6.50 17.82 -31.80
C LEU A 9 -5.82 16.84 -30.83
N PHE A 10 -4.72 16.22 -31.28
CA PHE A 10 -3.99 15.21 -30.50
C PHE A 10 -3.47 15.69 -29.13
N PRO A 11 -2.81 16.86 -29.00
CA PRO A 11 -2.36 17.37 -27.69
C PRO A 11 -3.53 17.71 -26.76
N VAL A 12 -4.65 18.20 -27.30
CA VAL A 12 -5.85 18.52 -26.51
C VAL A 12 -6.44 17.23 -25.91
N PHE A 13 -6.62 16.18 -26.71
CA PHE A 13 -7.12 14.89 -26.21
C PHE A 13 -6.15 14.23 -25.21
N SER A 14 -4.85 14.28 -25.46
CA SER A 14 -3.82 13.79 -24.53
C SER A 14 -3.88 14.52 -23.18
N GLY A 15 -4.00 15.85 -23.20
CA GLY A 15 -4.11 16.67 -21.99
C GLY A 15 -5.37 16.38 -21.17
N VAL A 16 -6.53 16.22 -21.83
CA VAL A 16 -7.80 15.89 -21.16
C VAL A 16 -7.74 14.51 -20.50
N ILE A 17 -7.18 13.50 -21.18
CA ILE A 17 -7.01 12.15 -20.63
C ILE A 17 -6.02 12.15 -19.44
N ALA A 18 -4.97 12.97 -19.51
CA ALA A 18 -4.01 13.12 -18.42
C ALA A 18 -4.63 13.83 -17.20
N SER A 19 -5.47 14.84 -17.42
CA SER A 19 -6.21 15.57 -16.36
C SER A 19 -7.12 14.63 -15.57
N ALA A 20 -7.82 13.72 -16.25
CA ALA A 20 -8.68 12.73 -15.60
C ALA A 20 -7.90 11.72 -14.73
N ARG A 21 -6.57 11.64 -14.90
CA ARG A 21 -5.68 10.73 -14.15
C ARG A 21 -4.79 11.44 -13.13
N GLY A 22 -5.03 12.73 -12.85
CA GLY A 22 -4.30 13.49 -11.84
C GLY A 22 -2.81 13.71 -12.18
N ARG A 23 -2.46 13.73 -13.46
CA ARG A 23 -1.11 14.02 -13.95
C ARG A 23 -1.06 15.45 -14.51
N ASP A 24 0.13 16.05 -14.57
CA ASP A 24 0.32 17.41 -15.07
C ASP A 24 -0.19 17.59 -16.50
N VAL A 25 -1.31 18.30 -16.64
CA VAL A 25 -2.00 18.54 -17.92
C VAL A 25 -1.09 19.24 -18.94
N LEU A 26 -0.29 20.20 -18.46
CA LEU A 26 0.62 20.97 -19.30
C LEU A 26 1.78 20.12 -19.86
N GLY A 27 2.34 19.25 -19.01
CA GLY A 27 3.43 18.35 -19.42
C GLY A 27 2.96 17.30 -20.42
N TRP A 28 1.79 16.69 -20.19
CA TRP A 28 1.23 15.67 -21.07
C TRP A 28 0.65 16.23 -22.38
N GLY A 29 0.15 17.48 -22.36
CA GLY A 29 -0.21 18.23 -23.56
C GLY A 29 1.00 18.51 -24.45
N LEU A 30 2.13 18.89 -23.86
CA LEU A 30 3.37 19.14 -24.61
C LEU A 30 3.99 17.86 -25.19
N VAL A 31 3.91 16.74 -24.46
CA VAL A 31 4.32 15.42 -24.98
C VAL A 31 3.42 14.99 -26.15
N GLY A 32 2.11 15.22 -26.07
CA GLY A 32 1.19 14.98 -27.18
C GLY A 32 1.43 15.89 -28.39
N LEU A 33 1.91 17.11 -28.17
CA LEU A 33 2.25 18.06 -29.24
C LEU A 33 3.55 17.66 -29.95
N LEU A 34 4.57 17.22 -29.19
CA LEU A 34 5.89 16.93 -29.71
C LEU A 34 6.00 15.53 -30.33
N PHE A 35 5.31 14.53 -29.77
CA PHE A 35 5.34 13.13 -30.21
C PHE A 35 4.05 12.67 -30.91
N GLY A 36 3.07 13.58 -31.09
CA GLY A 36 1.83 13.32 -31.81
C GLY A 36 1.06 12.10 -31.27
N PRO A 37 0.66 11.14 -32.13
CA PRO A 37 -0.14 9.99 -31.72
C PRO A 37 0.58 9.08 -30.71
N PHE A 38 1.91 9.06 -30.68
CA PHE A 38 2.67 8.29 -29.70
C PHE A 38 2.50 8.83 -28.28
N GLY A 39 2.38 10.16 -28.12
CA GLY A 39 2.07 10.78 -26.83
C GLY A 39 0.71 10.34 -26.28
N LEU A 40 -0.27 10.16 -27.16
CA LEU A 40 -1.61 9.68 -26.80
C LEU A 40 -1.59 8.23 -26.28
N VAL A 41 -0.84 7.34 -26.95
CA VAL A 41 -0.71 5.93 -26.53
C VAL A 41 -0.08 5.83 -25.14
N VAL A 42 0.98 6.60 -24.88
CA VAL A 42 1.66 6.63 -23.57
C VAL A 42 0.77 7.24 -22.48
N GLY A 43 -0.06 8.24 -22.82
CA GLY A 43 -1.06 8.80 -21.90
C GLY A 43 -2.14 7.80 -21.50
N LEU A 44 -2.45 6.85 -22.38
CA LEU A 44 -3.42 5.78 -22.15
C LEU A 44 -2.89 4.68 -21.23
N LEU A 45 -1.57 4.55 -21.08
CA LEU A 45 -0.98 3.60 -20.15
C LEU A 45 -1.39 3.93 -18.70
N PRO A 46 -1.70 2.90 -17.90
CA PRO A 46 -2.08 3.08 -16.52
C PRO A 46 -0.99 3.82 -15.76
N SER A 47 -1.40 4.72 -14.87
CA SER A 47 -0.48 5.42 -14.00
C SER A 47 0.18 4.46 -13.02
N LEU A 48 1.51 4.32 -13.17
CA LEU A 48 2.40 3.83 -12.11
C LEU A 48 2.53 4.83 -10.95
N ALA A 49 1.87 5.99 -11.03
CA ALA A 49 1.75 6.90 -9.89
C ALA A 49 1.31 6.08 -8.67
N PRO A 50 2.05 6.12 -7.56
CA PRO A 50 1.63 5.50 -6.33
C PRO A 50 0.24 6.05 -6.00
N ARG A 51 -0.78 5.19 -6.07
CA ARG A 51 -2.11 5.57 -5.58
C ARG A 51 -1.91 6.06 -4.14
N PRO A 52 -2.30 7.30 -3.78
CA PRO A 52 -2.43 7.66 -2.37
C PRO A 52 -3.51 6.75 -1.78
N GLY A 53 -3.08 5.68 -1.12
CA GLY A 53 -3.96 4.57 -0.69
C GLY A 53 -3.44 3.17 -1.01
N ARG A 54 -2.40 3.03 -1.84
CA ARG A 54 -1.60 1.79 -1.93
C ARG A 54 -0.18 2.05 -1.47
N GLY A 55 -0.01 2.08 -0.15
CA GLY A 55 1.12 1.43 0.51
C GLY A 55 2.54 1.90 0.19
N ALA A 56 2.75 3.06 -0.43
CA ALA A 56 4.05 3.74 -0.34
C ALA A 56 4.15 4.40 1.05
N LEU A 57 4.09 3.59 2.12
CA LEU A 57 4.60 4.06 3.41
C LEU A 57 6.06 4.38 3.14
N ALA A 58 6.45 5.64 3.35
CA ALA A 58 7.86 6.02 3.47
C ALA A 58 8.60 4.92 4.24
N PRO A 59 9.82 4.51 3.83
CA PRO A 59 10.53 3.40 4.44
C PRO A 59 10.70 3.72 5.93
N ARG A 60 9.78 3.20 6.75
CA ARG A 60 9.84 3.35 8.19
C ARG A 60 11.01 2.47 8.61
N SER A 61 11.98 3.05 9.27
CA SER A 61 13.03 2.31 9.95
C SER A 61 12.60 2.12 11.40
N ILE A 62 12.83 0.92 11.94
CA ILE A 62 12.65 0.62 13.35
C ILE A 62 14.01 0.26 13.95
N ALA A 63 14.21 0.53 15.23
CA ALA A 63 15.40 0.08 15.92
C ALA A 63 15.28 -1.42 16.24
N CYS A 64 16.35 -2.17 16.00
CA CYS A 64 16.41 -3.57 16.39
C CYS A 64 16.37 -3.71 17.93
N SER A 65 15.55 -4.62 18.48
CA SER A 65 15.43 -4.81 19.94
C SER A 65 16.72 -5.26 20.63
N GLN A 66 17.58 -5.99 19.91
CA GLN A 66 18.87 -6.50 20.41
C GLN A 66 20.03 -5.52 20.21
N CYS A 67 20.30 -5.11 18.96
CA CYS A 67 21.47 -4.27 18.64
C CYS A 67 21.18 -2.77 18.49
N ARG A 68 19.90 -2.35 18.54
CA ARG A 68 19.43 -0.95 18.36
C ARG A 68 19.75 -0.28 17.03
N GLU A 69 20.44 -0.97 16.14
CA GLU A 69 20.73 -0.47 14.80
C GLU A 69 19.42 -0.36 13.97
N PRO A 70 19.28 0.67 13.12
CA PRO A 70 18.10 0.84 12.27
C PRO A 70 17.98 -0.28 11.24
N ILE A 71 16.82 -0.93 11.25
CA ILE A 71 16.43 -1.95 10.28
C ILE A 71 15.19 -1.48 9.52
N ALA A 72 14.99 -2.04 8.32
CA ALA A 72 13.76 -1.82 7.58
C ALA A 72 12.57 -2.39 8.38
N PHE A 73 11.43 -1.69 8.35
CA PHE A 73 10.22 -2.11 9.07
C PHE A 73 9.75 -3.52 8.68
N ASP A 74 10.04 -3.98 7.46
CA ASP A 74 9.68 -5.30 6.93
C ASP A 74 10.81 -6.35 7.04
N ALA A 75 11.89 -6.05 7.76
CA ALA A 75 13.05 -6.92 7.85
C ALA A 75 12.73 -8.23 8.59
N ARG A 76 12.83 -9.38 7.88
CA ARG A 76 12.69 -10.73 8.48
C ARG A 76 13.77 -11.03 9.52
N ARG A 77 14.95 -10.45 9.30
CA ARG A 77 16.18 -10.68 10.06
C ARG A 77 16.97 -9.38 10.12
N CYS A 78 17.50 -9.04 11.29
CA CYS A 78 18.43 -7.93 11.41
C CYS A 78 19.73 -8.23 10.65
N LYS A 79 20.18 -7.30 9.79
CA LYS A 79 21.44 -7.40 9.04
C LYS A 79 22.71 -7.31 9.91
N HIS A 80 22.58 -6.82 11.14
CA HIS A 80 23.70 -6.63 12.06
C HIS A 80 23.84 -7.78 13.06
N CYS A 81 22.77 -8.10 13.80
CA CYS A 81 22.82 -9.13 14.85
C CYS A 81 22.16 -10.46 14.49
N GLY A 82 21.46 -10.55 13.36
CA GLY A 82 20.79 -11.79 12.94
C GLY A 82 19.49 -12.14 13.68
N THR A 83 19.00 -11.29 14.58
CA THR A 83 17.71 -11.49 15.28
C THR A 83 16.58 -11.61 14.28
N ARG A 84 15.70 -12.62 14.45
CA ARG A 84 14.59 -12.93 13.55
C ARG A 84 13.30 -12.27 14.05
N TYR A 85 12.57 -11.63 13.14
CA TYR A 85 11.31 -10.94 13.43
C TYR A 85 10.15 -11.65 12.71
N PRO A 86 9.46 -12.60 13.37
CA PRO A 86 8.38 -13.36 12.74
C PRO A 86 7.12 -12.53 12.46
N TYR A 87 6.91 -11.43 13.18
CA TYR A 87 5.69 -10.62 13.15
C TYR A 87 5.70 -9.46 12.12
N LEU A 88 6.84 -9.16 11.49
CA LEU A 88 6.97 -8.06 10.50
C LEU A 88 6.66 -8.50 9.05
N GLN A 89 5.89 -9.58 8.87
CA GLN A 89 5.54 -10.08 7.53
C GLN A 89 4.18 -9.57 7.07
N GLU A 90 4.09 -9.27 5.77
CA GLU A 90 2.92 -8.65 5.13
C GLU A 90 1.58 -9.44 5.11
N PRO A 91 1.41 -10.70 5.58
CA PRO A 91 0.08 -11.19 5.96
C PRO A 91 -0.28 -10.91 7.43
N ALA A 92 0.69 -10.78 8.34
CA ALA A 92 0.43 -10.44 9.73
C ALA A 92 0.01 -8.96 9.88
N ARG A 93 0.55 -8.08 9.02
CA ARG A 93 0.26 -6.64 9.06
C ARG A 93 -1.16 -6.28 8.59
N SER A 94 -1.69 -6.98 7.59
CA SER A 94 -3.08 -6.79 7.15
C SER A 94 -4.07 -7.26 8.23
N GLN A 95 -3.73 -8.33 8.93
CA GLN A 95 -4.51 -8.83 10.06
C GLN A 95 -4.46 -7.87 11.26
N VAL A 96 -3.29 -7.36 11.64
CA VAL A 96 -3.16 -6.38 12.74
C VAL A 96 -3.89 -5.08 12.42
N ALA A 97 -3.79 -4.57 11.19
CA ALA A 97 -4.54 -3.38 10.77
C ALA A 97 -6.06 -3.62 10.77
N LEU A 98 -6.50 -4.79 10.32
CA LEU A 98 -7.92 -5.19 10.39
C LEU A 98 -8.39 -5.29 11.85
N ILE A 99 -7.59 -5.87 12.73
CA ILE A 99 -7.91 -5.97 14.17
C ILE A 99 -8.05 -4.57 14.78
N ALA A 100 -7.13 -3.66 14.49
CA ALA A 100 -7.17 -2.28 14.99
C ALA A 100 -8.41 -1.53 14.49
N ASP A 101 -8.77 -1.66 13.20
CA ASP A 101 -9.99 -1.07 12.62
C ASP A 101 -11.26 -1.62 13.29
N ARG A 102 -11.33 -2.94 13.53
CA ARG A 102 -12.48 -3.55 14.20
C ARG A 102 -12.57 -3.23 15.68
N TYR A 103 -11.44 -3.03 16.35
CA TYR A 103 -11.40 -2.57 17.73
C TYR A 103 -11.85 -1.10 17.84
N ALA A 104 -11.43 -0.23 16.91
CA ALA A 104 -11.90 1.15 16.81
C ALA A 104 -13.43 1.23 16.58
N ALA A 105 -13.99 0.25 15.86
CA ALA A 105 -15.44 0.07 15.73
C ALA A 105 -16.12 -0.53 16.98
N SER A 106 -15.47 -0.52 18.15
CA SER A 106 -15.99 -0.98 19.45
C SER A 106 -16.39 -2.46 19.52
N ARG A 107 -15.79 -3.34 18.69
CA ARG A 107 -16.01 -4.78 18.82
C ARG A 107 -15.18 -5.38 19.94
N ALA A 108 -15.80 -6.25 20.73
CA ALA A 108 -15.10 -7.05 21.73
C ALA A 108 -14.01 -7.92 21.08
N PRO A 109 -12.85 -8.13 21.72
CA PRO A 109 -11.76 -8.96 21.20
C PRO A 109 -12.20 -10.38 20.78
N ALA A 110 -13.14 -10.98 21.53
CA ALA A 110 -13.72 -12.28 21.20
C ALA A 110 -14.49 -12.30 19.86
N ALA A 111 -15.25 -11.24 19.57
CA ALA A 111 -16.00 -11.12 18.32
C ALA A 111 -15.08 -10.91 17.10
N ILE A 112 -13.94 -10.25 17.31
CA ILE A 112 -12.90 -10.08 16.28
C ILE A 112 -12.25 -11.44 15.99
N ALA A 113 -11.85 -12.20 17.01
CA ALA A 113 -11.28 -13.53 16.84
C ALA A 113 -12.22 -14.49 16.07
N GLU A 114 -13.52 -14.48 16.40
CA GLU A 114 -14.52 -15.29 15.70
C GLU A 114 -14.66 -14.91 14.22
N GLU A 115 -14.71 -13.61 13.90
CA GLU A 115 -14.75 -13.16 12.51
C GLU A 115 -13.49 -13.59 11.74
N MET A 116 -12.32 -13.49 12.36
CA MET A 116 -11.07 -13.90 11.74
C MET A 116 -11.05 -15.40 11.44
N ASN A 117 -11.50 -16.21 12.40
CA ASN A 117 -11.65 -17.65 12.23
C ASN A 117 -12.66 -18.00 11.12
N ARG A 118 -13.79 -17.28 11.03
CA ARG A 118 -14.81 -17.46 9.97
C ARG A 118 -14.28 -17.18 8.57
N LYS A 119 -13.39 -16.21 8.44
CA LYS A 119 -12.72 -15.85 7.17
C LYS A 119 -11.55 -16.79 6.82
N GLY A 120 -11.29 -17.81 7.63
CA GLY A 120 -10.16 -18.73 7.40
C GLY A 120 -8.80 -18.08 7.60
N MET A 121 -8.73 -16.98 8.36
CA MET A 121 -7.45 -16.35 8.70
C MET A 121 -6.84 -17.08 9.88
N HIS A 122 -5.59 -17.48 9.75
CA HIS A 122 -4.84 -18.16 10.80
C HIS A 122 -3.81 -17.22 11.43
N PRO A 123 -3.55 -17.36 12.75
CA PRO A 123 -2.47 -16.64 13.41
C PRO A 123 -1.10 -17.06 12.84
N ALA A 124 -0.09 -16.23 13.08
CA ALA A 124 1.27 -16.47 12.57
C ALA A 124 2.03 -17.54 13.37
N ASP A 125 1.63 -17.79 14.62
CA ASP A 125 2.02 -19.01 15.29
C ASP A 125 1.28 -20.19 14.63
N ARG A 126 1.84 -21.40 14.67
CA ARG A 126 1.29 -22.55 13.93
C ARG A 126 -0.10 -23.02 14.45
N ARG A 127 -0.81 -22.23 15.25
CA ARG A 127 -2.16 -22.56 15.72
C ARG A 127 -3.16 -22.38 14.59
N ALA A 128 -4.15 -23.26 14.58
CA ALA A 128 -5.18 -23.27 13.53
C ALA A 128 -6.25 -22.18 13.72
N ARG A 129 -6.32 -21.49 14.86
CA ARG A 129 -7.40 -20.54 15.17
C ARG A 129 -6.89 -19.41 16.06
N TRP A 130 -7.48 -18.22 15.88
CA TRP A 130 -7.30 -17.05 16.73
C TRP A 130 -7.96 -17.26 18.09
N ALA A 131 -7.22 -17.02 19.18
CA ALA A 131 -7.77 -16.90 20.52
C ALA A 131 -8.02 -15.42 20.87
N PRO A 132 -8.98 -15.12 21.76
CA PRO A 132 -9.23 -13.75 22.23
C PRO A 132 -7.99 -13.10 22.86
N ALA A 133 -7.18 -13.89 23.58
CA ALA A 133 -5.93 -13.43 24.20
C ALA A 133 -4.89 -12.95 23.18
N ASP A 134 -4.85 -13.56 21.99
CA ASP A 134 -3.91 -13.15 20.94
C ASP A 134 -4.30 -11.75 20.39
N ILE A 135 -5.61 -11.48 20.27
CA ILE A 135 -6.14 -10.19 19.84
C ILE A 135 -5.84 -9.11 20.89
N GLU A 136 -6.00 -9.44 22.17
CA GLU A 136 -5.73 -8.54 23.28
C GLU A 136 -4.25 -8.14 23.36
N ALA A 137 -3.34 -9.11 23.23
CA ALA A 137 -1.90 -8.84 23.16
C ALA A 137 -1.51 -7.95 21.96
N ILE A 138 -2.18 -8.13 20.81
CA ILE A 138 -1.97 -7.26 19.64
C ILE A 138 -2.46 -5.84 19.92
N ILE A 139 -3.64 -5.68 20.49
CA ILE A 139 -4.20 -4.36 20.84
C ILE A 139 -3.28 -3.65 21.85
N GLU A 140 -2.82 -4.35 22.88
CA GLU A 140 -1.95 -3.79 23.92
C GLU A 140 -0.59 -3.33 23.37
N HIS A 141 0.01 -4.09 22.44
CA HIS A 141 1.34 -3.75 21.91
C HIS A 141 1.33 -2.82 20.68
N HIS A 142 0.22 -2.70 19.95
CA HIS A 142 0.16 -1.99 18.67
C HIS A 142 -0.87 -0.86 18.58
N VAL A 143 -1.90 -0.85 19.45
CA VAL A 143 -2.97 0.16 19.42
C VAL A 143 -2.89 1.11 20.60
N ARG A 144 -2.52 0.59 21.79
CA ARG A 144 -2.37 1.38 23.02
C ARG A 144 -0.93 1.87 23.20
#